data_AF-A0A5C6ET25-F1
#
_entry.id   AF-A0A5C6ET25-F1
#
_cell.length_a   1.000
_cell.length_b   1.000
_cell.length_c   1.000
_cell.angle_alpha   90.00
_cell.angle_beta   90.00
_cell.angle_gamma   90.00
#
_symmetry.space_group_name_H-M   'P 1'
#
loop_
_entity.id
_entity.type
_entity.pdbx_description
1 polymer ?
#
loop_
_entity_poly.entity_id
_entity_poly.type
_entity_poly.pdbx_seq_one_letter_code
_entity_poly.pdbx_strand_id
1 'polypeptide(L)'
;MSLVRIFMFGLVALPMTQSSLVRVAQADEAGVAVDAKNRVVFTEERPDWSRSWVVVSRQAYWPLCYESLDRTEEAAALIGKGKPKELTAALEKVSAWLLLAASAANTDGEEGIIGAAGRIDDAVESIASQENVPSDEKLKNLMTLALLVTAKSHVLRADTFDDDARSKRWIGSTDVKAAETKKDPELKKEIAQEALLKAKTQYRHDTEQSYRHVMVAQAYLAAAEKNSDIKFDADLLKPFDALKADTSVFEMTSYFADEIESRVTRLLTAIAAQRKSLIEKL
;
A
#
# COMPACT_ATOMS: atom_id res chain seq x y z
N MET A 1 -13.88 -39.27 -60.35
CA MET A 1 -13.82 -37.83 -60.71
C MET A 1 -14.41 -37.09 -59.51
N SER A 2 -13.59 -36.41 -58.69
CA SER A 2 -13.18 -35.00 -58.89
C SER A 2 -14.37 -34.07 -58.66
N LEU A 3 -14.38 -32.99 -57.88
CA LEU A 3 -13.47 -32.25 -56.99
C LEU A 3 -14.36 -31.06 -56.51
N VAL A 4 -14.05 -30.44 -55.35
CA VAL A 4 -14.17 -28.97 -55.13
C VAL A 4 -15.62 -28.43 -54.90
N ARG A 5 -16.00 -28.07 -53.65
CA ARG A 5 -15.84 -26.72 -53.01
C ARG A 5 -16.83 -25.69 -53.63
N ILE A 6 -17.64 -24.92 -52.91
CA ILE A 6 -17.28 -23.84 -51.97
C ILE A 6 -18.60 -23.14 -51.51
N PHE A 7 -18.68 -22.78 -50.23
CA PHE A 7 -19.37 -21.63 -49.61
C PHE A 7 -20.90 -21.41 -49.79
N MET A 8 -21.63 -21.56 -48.68
CA MET A 8 -22.40 -20.46 -48.05
C MET A 8 -22.99 -20.94 -46.71
N PHE A 9 -22.21 -20.83 -45.63
CA PHE A 9 -22.75 -20.76 -44.28
C PHE A 9 -22.89 -19.28 -43.93
N GLY A 10 -24.13 -18.78 -44.00
CA GLY A 10 -24.48 -17.41 -43.63
C GLY A 10 -24.47 -17.21 -42.12
N LEU A 11 -23.75 -16.15 -41.71
CA LEU A 11 -23.91 -15.35 -40.50
C LEU A 11 -24.17 -16.07 -39.17
N VAL A 12 -23.08 -16.32 -38.43
CA VAL A 12 -23.09 -16.13 -36.97
C VAL A 12 -22.38 -14.81 -36.70
N ALA A 13 -23.16 -13.74 -36.53
CA ALA A 13 -22.65 -12.50 -35.97
C ALA A 13 -22.39 -12.75 -34.48
N LEU A 14 -21.14 -13.09 -34.15
CA LEU A 14 -20.66 -12.96 -32.77
C LEU A 14 -20.60 -11.46 -32.47
N PRO A 15 -21.30 -10.94 -31.46
CA PRO A 15 -20.96 -9.63 -30.94
C PRO A 15 -19.54 -9.77 -30.39
N MET A 16 -18.58 -9.18 -31.10
CA MET A 16 -17.31 -8.80 -30.49
C MET A 16 -17.69 -7.91 -29.31
N THR A 17 -17.66 -8.49 -28.12
CA THR A 17 -17.69 -7.76 -26.87
C THR A 17 -16.54 -6.78 -26.97
N GLN A 18 -16.90 -5.51 -27.18
CA GLN A 18 -15.98 -4.40 -27.05
C GLN A 18 -15.32 -4.59 -25.71
N SER A 19 -14.03 -4.90 -25.74
CA SER A 19 -13.15 -4.76 -24.60
C SER A 19 -13.29 -3.30 -24.22
N SER A 20 -14.13 -3.02 -23.24
CA SER A 20 -14.17 -1.72 -22.59
C SER A 20 -12.77 -1.55 -22.05
N LEU A 21 -11.97 -0.79 -22.80
CA LEU A 21 -10.82 -0.09 -22.28
C LEU A 21 -11.33 0.63 -21.05
N VAL A 22 -11.14 0.01 -19.88
CA VAL A 22 -11.17 0.69 -18.60
C VAL A 22 -10.07 1.73 -18.76
N ARG A 23 -10.45 2.92 -19.20
CA ARG A 23 -9.66 4.12 -18.98
C ARG A 23 -9.52 4.15 -17.47
N VAL A 24 -8.35 3.74 -16.98
CA VAL A 24 -7.87 4.17 -15.68
C VAL A 24 -7.96 5.69 -15.75
N ALA A 25 -9.00 6.25 -15.13
CA ALA A 25 -9.10 7.67 -14.97
C ALA A 25 -7.83 8.07 -14.22
N GLN A 26 -6.91 8.76 -14.90
CA GLN A 26 -5.97 9.58 -14.17
C GLN A 26 -6.84 10.54 -13.36
N ALA A 27 -6.76 10.42 -12.04
CA ALA A 27 -7.41 11.30 -11.09
C ALA A 27 -6.76 12.69 -11.16
N ASP A 28 -6.96 13.39 -12.26
CA ASP A 28 -6.92 14.86 -12.29
C ASP A 28 -8.35 15.35 -12.03
N GLU A 29 -8.88 15.06 -10.84
CA GLU A 29 -10.00 15.83 -10.30
C GLU A 29 -9.42 16.98 -9.48
N ALA A 30 -9.43 18.17 -10.08
CA ALA A 30 -9.20 19.41 -9.39
C ALA A 30 -10.28 19.60 -8.32
N GLY A 31 -9.88 19.73 -7.05
CA GLY A 31 -10.73 20.38 -6.05
C GLY A 31 -10.87 19.73 -4.68
N VAL A 32 -9.78 19.39 -4.00
CA VAL A 32 -9.65 19.64 -2.55
C VAL A 32 -8.20 20.06 -2.32
N ALA A 33 -7.97 21.20 -1.67
CA ALA A 33 -6.62 21.56 -1.23
C ALA A 33 -6.24 20.62 -0.07
N VAL A 34 -5.76 19.44 -0.41
CA VAL A 34 -5.22 18.48 0.56
C VAL A 34 -3.90 19.05 1.09
N ASP A 35 -3.68 18.95 2.41
CA ASP A 35 -2.49 19.47 3.10
C ASP A 35 -1.24 18.64 2.75
N ALA A 36 -0.82 18.68 1.48
CA ALA A 36 0.42 18.08 1.00
C ALA A 36 1.66 18.78 1.59
N LYS A 37 1.51 19.90 2.30
CA LYS A 37 2.62 20.72 2.80
C LYS A 37 3.40 20.08 3.95
N ASN A 38 2.81 19.13 4.68
CA ASN A 38 3.38 18.59 5.91
C ASN A 38 3.79 17.11 5.83
N ARG A 39 3.78 16.49 4.64
CA ARG A 39 4.12 15.06 4.47
C ARG A 39 5.27 14.86 3.47
N VAL A 40 6.08 13.83 3.69
CA VAL A 40 7.16 13.46 2.76
C VAL A 40 6.54 12.82 1.51
N VAL A 41 6.59 13.51 0.38
CA VAL A 41 6.04 13.01 -0.90
C VAL A 41 7.13 12.25 -1.64
N PHE A 42 6.88 10.96 -1.91
CA PHE A 42 7.76 10.12 -2.71
C PHE A 42 7.30 10.17 -4.18
N THR A 43 8.14 10.72 -5.05
CA THR A 43 7.96 10.69 -6.51
C THR A 43 9.19 10.06 -7.15
N GLU A 44 9.00 9.09 -8.04
CA GLU A 44 10.07 8.49 -8.83
C GLU A 44 9.71 8.53 -10.32
N GLU A 45 10.72 8.67 -11.17
CA GLU A 45 10.58 8.59 -12.62
C GLU A 45 10.10 7.19 -13.02
N ARG A 46 9.07 7.14 -13.87
CA ARG A 46 8.60 5.88 -14.46
C ARG A 46 9.72 5.31 -15.36
N PRO A 47 9.99 3.99 -15.35
CA PRO A 47 10.94 3.40 -16.29
C PRO A 47 10.56 3.73 -17.74
N ASP A 48 11.55 3.95 -18.62
CA ASP A 48 11.33 4.15 -20.06
C ASP A 48 10.67 2.91 -20.69
N TRP A 49 9.54 3.13 -21.37
CA TRP A 49 8.66 2.10 -21.96
C TRP A 49 9.13 1.59 -23.32
N SER A 50 10.27 2.06 -23.82
CA SER A 50 10.72 1.79 -25.18
C SER A 50 11.25 0.37 -25.42
N ARG A 51 11.53 -0.43 -24.37
CA ARG A 51 12.17 -1.77 -24.51
C ARG A 51 11.70 -2.79 -23.47
N SER A 52 10.87 -3.75 -23.88
CA SER A 52 10.59 -5.07 -23.27
C SER A 52 9.35 -5.22 -22.37
N TRP A 53 8.94 -6.48 -22.14
CA TRP A 53 7.88 -6.90 -21.20
C TRP A 53 8.23 -6.45 -19.78
N VAL A 54 7.35 -5.70 -19.13
CA VAL A 54 7.57 -5.16 -17.78
C VAL A 54 6.66 -5.86 -16.77
N VAL A 55 7.27 -6.43 -15.73
CA VAL A 55 6.64 -6.61 -14.41
C VAL A 55 6.45 -5.20 -13.86
N VAL A 56 5.20 -4.74 -13.73
CA VAL A 56 4.88 -3.41 -13.17
C VAL A 56 5.67 -3.24 -11.87
N SER A 57 6.59 -2.27 -11.80
CA SER A 57 7.38 -2.08 -10.60
C SER A 57 6.43 -1.65 -9.47
N ARG A 58 6.56 -2.27 -8.29
CA ARG A 58 5.78 -1.92 -7.09
C ARG A 58 5.94 -0.45 -6.67
N GLN A 59 6.87 0.29 -7.26
CA GLN A 59 7.19 1.68 -6.96
C GLN A 59 6.21 2.68 -7.60
N ALA A 60 5.50 2.31 -8.68
CA ALA A 60 4.47 3.17 -9.28
C ALA A 60 3.24 3.39 -8.37
N TYR A 61 3.18 2.71 -7.23
CA TYR A 61 2.05 2.69 -6.30
C TYR A 61 2.23 3.66 -5.11
N TRP A 62 3.39 4.30 -4.93
CA TRP A 62 3.63 5.19 -3.79
C TRP A 62 2.63 6.37 -3.67
N PRO A 63 2.22 7.04 -4.76
CA PRO A 63 1.14 8.03 -4.70
C PRO A 63 -0.19 7.45 -4.20
N LEU A 64 -0.49 6.19 -4.53
CA LEU A 64 -1.70 5.50 -4.08
C LEU A 64 -1.69 5.24 -2.57
N CYS A 65 -0.51 5.15 -1.95
CA CYS A 65 -0.38 5.06 -0.50
C CYS A 65 -0.86 6.32 0.22
N TYR A 66 -0.88 7.48 -0.44
CA TYR A 66 -1.47 8.72 0.10
C TYR A 66 -2.89 8.97 -0.41
N GLU A 67 -3.31 8.36 -1.51
CA GLU A 67 -4.66 8.55 -2.03
C GLU A 67 -5.73 8.07 -1.03
N SER A 68 -5.52 6.94 -0.34
CA SER A 68 -6.44 6.48 0.71
C SER A 68 -6.51 7.46 1.90
N LEU A 69 -5.41 8.13 2.24
CA LEU A 69 -5.39 9.19 3.26
C LEU A 69 -6.27 10.35 2.80
N ASP A 70 -6.03 10.83 1.59
CA ASP A 70 -6.75 11.97 1.01
C ASP A 70 -8.25 11.70 0.91
N ARG A 71 -8.66 10.49 0.50
CA ARG A 71 -10.08 10.10 0.48
C ARG A 71 -10.70 10.04 1.87
N THR A 72 -9.94 9.61 2.87
CA THR A 72 -10.43 9.56 4.26
C THR A 72 -10.60 10.96 4.86
N GLU A 73 -9.68 11.89 4.56
CA GLU A 73 -9.79 13.30 4.95
C GLU A 73 -10.95 14.00 4.24
N GLU A 74 -11.18 13.71 2.95
CA GLU A 74 -12.33 14.20 2.18
C GLU A 74 -13.65 13.75 2.82
N ALA A 75 -13.79 12.45 3.12
CA ALA A 75 -14.97 11.92 3.79
C ALA A 75 -15.17 12.55 5.18
N ALA A 76 -14.10 12.68 5.97
CA ALA A 76 -14.15 13.33 7.28
C ALA A 76 -14.62 14.80 7.18
N ALA A 77 -14.20 15.52 6.14
CA ALA A 77 -14.62 16.89 5.90
C ALA A 77 -16.10 17.02 5.49
N LEU A 78 -16.76 15.96 5.03
CA LEU A 78 -18.18 15.97 4.64
C LEU A 78 -19.13 15.70 5.83
N ILE A 79 -18.62 15.16 6.94
CA ILE A 79 -19.39 14.88 8.15
C ILE A 79 -20.00 16.19 8.71
N GLY A 80 -21.27 16.16 9.10
CA GLY A 80 -22.00 17.32 9.63
C GLY A 80 -22.39 18.39 8.61
N LYS A 81 -22.06 18.23 7.31
CA LYS A 81 -22.40 19.23 6.26
C LYS A 81 -23.80 19.10 5.68
N GLY A 82 -24.61 18.15 6.14
CA GLY A 82 -25.97 17.93 5.63
C GLY A 82 -26.02 17.47 4.17
N LYS A 83 -24.98 16.77 3.70
CA LYS A 83 -24.84 16.29 2.32
C LYS A 83 -24.75 14.76 2.25
N PRO A 84 -25.86 14.03 2.52
CA PRO A 84 -25.82 12.59 2.69
C PRO A 84 -25.31 11.85 1.45
N LYS A 85 -25.72 12.24 0.24
CA LYS A 85 -25.27 11.59 -1.00
C LYS A 85 -23.77 11.72 -1.26
N GLU A 86 -23.21 12.92 -1.03
CA GLU A 86 -21.77 13.16 -1.19
C GLU A 86 -20.98 12.39 -0.13
N LEU A 87 -21.47 12.37 1.11
CA LEU A 87 -20.86 11.64 2.21
C LEU A 87 -20.87 10.12 1.96
N THR A 88 -22.00 9.55 1.53
CA THR A 88 -22.11 8.12 1.17
C THR A 88 -21.08 7.76 0.09
N ALA A 89 -21.02 8.51 -1.01
CA ALA A 89 -20.06 8.24 -2.09
C ALA A 89 -18.60 8.37 -1.62
N ALA A 90 -18.30 9.31 -0.72
CA ALA A 90 -16.96 9.42 -0.14
C ALA A 90 -16.62 8.23 0.76
N LEU A 91 -17.56 7.78 1.61
CA LEU A 91 -17.38 6.62 2.49
C LEU A 91 -17.20 5.31 1.71
N GLU A 92 -17.95 5.10 0.62
CA GLU A 92 -17.76 3.96 -0.29
C GLU A 92 -16.34 3.92 -0.87
N LYS A 93 -15.78 5.09 -1.24
CA LYS A 93 -14.38 5.18 -1.68
C LYS A 93 -13.42 4.80 -0.57
N VAL A 94 -13.65 5.22 0.68
CA VAL A 94 -12.81 4.84 1.82
C VAL A 94 -12.84 3.33 2.03
N SER A 95 -14.02 2.71 2.01
CA SER A 95 -14.17 1.25 2.14
C SER A 95 -13.41 0.50 1.04
N ALA A 96 -13.57 0.92 -0.22
CA ALA A 96 -12.86 0.33 -1.35
C ALA A 96 -11.32 0.43 -1.20
N TRP A 97 -10.82 1.57 -0.71
CA TRP A 97 -9.40 1.76 -0.43
C TRP A 97 -8.90 0.87 0.71
N LEU A 98 -9.70 0.65 1.76
CA LEU A 98 -9.35 -0.27 2.85
C LEU A 98 -9.24 -1.72 2.35
N LEU A 99 -10.17 -2.16 1.49
CA LEU A 99 -10.10 -3.50 0.88
C LEU A 99 -8.85 -3.65 0.01
N LEU A 100 -8.50 -2.61 -0.75
CA LEU A 100 -7.25 -2.58 -1.51
C LEU A 100 -6.02 -2.60 -0.58
N ALA A 101 -6.04 -1.86 0.53
CA ALA A 101 -4.96 -1.84 1.51
C ALA A 101 -4.78 -3.21 2.20
N ALA A 102 -5.86 -3.93 2.50
CA ALA A 102 -5.80 -5.29 3.05
C ALA A 102 -5.14 -6.28 2.06
N SER A 103 -5.57 -6.21 0.79
CA SER A 103 -4.95 -6.98 -0.31
C SER A 103 -3.46 -6.63 -0.47
N ALA A 104 -3.16 -5.33 -0.48
CA ALA A 104 -1.81 -4.81 -0.60
C ALA A 104 -0.95 -5.06 0.64
N ALA A 105 -1.51 -5.48 1.78
CA ALA A 105 -0.78 -5.91 2.97
C ALA A 105 -0.47 -7.43 2.97
N ASN A 106 -1.09 -8.20 2.06
CA ASN A 106 -1.16 -9.67 2.12
C ASN A 106 -1.73 -10.20 3.46
N THR A 107 -2.63 -9.44 4.09
CA THR A 107 -3.28 -9.87 5.32
C THR A 107 -4.54 -10.66 5.00
N ASP A 108 -4.84 -11.68 5.77
CA ASP A 108 -6.13 -12.40 5.74
C ASP A 108 -7.30 -11.58 6.32
N GLY A 109 -7.02 -10.38 6.85
CA GLY A 109 -7.99 -9.48 7.44
C GLY A 109 -7.88 -9.36 8.97
N GLU A 110 -7.07 -10.20 9.63
CA GLU A 110 -6.88 -10.18 11.09
C GLU A 110 -6.31 -8.85 11.63
N GLU A 111 -5.73 -8.05 10.74
CA GLU A 111 -5.25 -6.70 11.03
C GLU A 111 -6.37 -5.67 11.24
N GLY A 112 -7.63 -6.09 11.11
CA GLY A 112 -8.82 -5.29 11.37
C GLY A 112 -9.21 -4.36 10.23
N ILE A 113 -8.48 -4.39 9.11
CA ILE A 113 -8.73 -3.56 7.93
C ILE A 113 -10.08 -3.94 7.29
N ILE A 114 -10.32 -5.23 7.07
CA ILE A 114 -11.60 -5.72 6.52
C ILE A 114 -12.76 -5.41 7.47
N GLY A 115 -12.55 -5.57 8.78
CA GLY A 115 -13.56 -5.22 9.79
C GLY A 115 -13.89 -3.72 9.81
N ALA A 116 -12.91 -2.84 9.59
CA ALA A 116 -13.13 -1.41 9.46
C ALA A 116 -13.90 -1.06 8.17
N ALA A 117 -13.57 -1.71 7.05
CA ALA A 117 -14.29 -1.54 5.79
C ALA A 117 -15.77 -1.92 5.94
N GLY A 118 -16.07 -3.09 6.53
CA GLY A 118 -17.45 -3.52 6.76
C GLY A 118 -18.25 -2.53 7.63
N ARG A 119 -17.65 -1.98 8.68
CA ARG A 119 -18.30 -0.95 9.52
C ARG A 119 -18.58 0.36 8.77
N ILE A 120 -17.77 0.69 7.77
CA ILE A 120 -17.99 1.84 6.90
C ILE A 120 -19.11 1.54 5.90
N ASP A 121 -19.15 0.33 5.33
CA ASP A 121 -20.25 -0.11 4.47
C ASP A 121 -21.59 -0.11 5.21
N ASP A 122 -21.63 -0.57 6.47
CA ASP A 122 -22.84 -0.49 7.31
C ASP A 122 -23.31 0.97 7.52
N ALA A 123 -22.36 1.90 7.68
CA ALA A 123 -22.66 3.32 7.82
C ALA A 123 -23.17 3.94 6.51
N VAL A 124 -22.60 3.54 5.36
CA VAL A 124 -23.06 3.89 4.01
C VAL A 124 -24.52 3.47 3.83
N GLU A 125 -24.84 2.22 4.15
CA GLU A 125 -26.20 1.69 4.05
C GLU A 125 -27.17 2.46 4.96
N SER A 126 -26.80 2.68 6.22
CA SER A 126 -27.61 3.41 7.21
C SER A 126 -27.90 4.86 6.77
N ILE A 127 -26.91 5.55 6.20
CA ILE A 127 -27.10 6.92 5.67
C ILE A 127 -28.01 6.90 4.43
N ALA A 128 -27.84 5.92 3.54
CA ALA A 128 -28.60 5.82 2.29
C ALA A 128 -30.08 5.46 2.54
N SER A 129 -30.34 4.56 3.50
CA SER A 129 -31.69 4.15 3.90
C SER A 129 -32.38 5.14 4.83
N GLN A 130 -31.62 6.07 5.43
CA GLN A 130 -32.07 6.97 6.50
C GLN A 130 -32.49 6.25 7.79
N GLU A 131 -32.08 5.00 7.96
CA GLU A 131 -32.36 4.19 9.14
C GLU A 131 -31.10 4.08 10.01
N ASN A 132 -31.24 4.28 11.31
CA ASN A 132 -30.14 4.14 12.29
C ASN A 132 -28.85 4.93 11.92
N VAL A 133 -29.01 6.10 11.30
CA VAL A 133 -27.91 6.95 10.83
C VAL A 133 -26.91 7.20 11.97
N PRO A 134 -25.62 6.83 11.81
CA PRO A 134 -24.61 7.07 12.83
C PRO A 134 -24.45 8.56 13.13
N SER A 135 -24.17 8.90 14.40
CA SER A 135 -23.85 10.28 14.77
C SER A 135 -22.57 10.75 14.07
N ASP A 136 -22.43 12.08 13.92
CA ASP A 136 -21.21 12.68 13.37
C ASP A 136 -19.95 12.24 14.15
N GLU A 137 -20.06 12.08 15.47
CA GLU A 137 -18.98 11.57 16.32
C GLU A 137 -18.61 10.12 15.95
N LYS A 138 -19.61 9.25 15.76
CA LYS A 138 -19.39 7.87 15.34
C LYS A 138 -18.76 7.79 13.95
N LEU A 139 -19.18 8.64 13.01
CA LEU A 139 -18.57 8.72 11.68
C LEU A 139 -17.12 9.21 11.75
N LYS A 140 -16.80 10.20 12.59
CA LYS A 140 -15.41 10.65 12.81
C LYS A 140 -14.54 9.55 13.42
N ASN A 141 -15.09 8.78 14.37
CA ASN A 141 -14.42 7.61 14.93
C ASN A 141 -14.18 6.53 13.87
N LEU A 142 -15.10 6.32 12.92
CA LEU A 142 -14.87 5.41 11.78
C LEU A 142 -13.75 5.89 10.86
N MET A 143 -13.69 7.18 10.54
CA MET A 143 -12.59 7.75 9.74
C MET A 143 -11.25 7.63 10.46
N THR A 144 -11.25 7.86 11.77
CA THR A 144 -10.06 7.64 12.60
C THR A 144 -9.64 6.17 12.57
N LEU A 145 -10.58 5.24 12.70
CA LEU A 145 -10.29 3.80 12.63
C LEU A 145 -9.68 3.42 11.28
N ALA A 146 -10.24 3.93 10.18
CA ALA A 146 -9.72 3.73 8.83
C ALA A 146 -8.26 4.18 8.72
N LEU A 147 -7.93 5.37 9.25
CA LEU A 147 -6.55 5.88 9.27
C LEU A 147 -5.63 4.97 10.09
N LEU A 148 -6.06 4.50 11.26
CA LEU A 148 -5.27 3.62 12.13
C LEU A 148 -4.97 2.26 11.50
N VAL A 149 -5.96 1.62 10.88
CA VAL A 149 -5.76 0.30 10.27
C VAL A 149 -4.95 0.39 8.97
N THR A 150 -5.06 1.48 8.21
CA THR A 150 -4.18 1.74 7.05
C THR A 150 -2.76 2.05 7.49
N ALA A 151 -2.58 2.83 8.56
CA ALA A 151 -1.26 3.01 9.16
C ALA A 151 -0.65 1.66 9.57
N LYS A 152 -1.44 0.78 10.22
CA LYS A 152 -0.99 -0.56 10.61
C LYS A 152 -0.51 -1.38 9.42
N SER A 153 -1.27 -1.37 8.32
CA SER A 153 -0.89 -2.03 7.07
C SER A 153 0.50 -1.61 6.58
N HIS A 154 0.78 -0.31 6.59
CA HIS A 154 2.10 0.21 6.21
C HIS A 154 3.20 -0.21 7.18
N VAL A 155 2.94 -0.18 8.48
CA VAL A 155 3.94 -0.61 9.48
C VAL A 155 4.27 -2.10 9.34
N LEU A 156 3.27 -2.96 9.10
CA LEU A 156 3.50 -4.39 8.82
C LEU A 156 4.31 -4.59 7.53
N ARG A 157 4.05 -3.78 6.49
CA ARG A 157 4.87 -3.81 5.27
C ARG A 157 6.32 -3.41 5.52
N ALA A 158 6.57 -2.45 6.42
CA ALA A 158 7.93 -2.09 6.82
C ALA A 158 8.65 -3.21 7.58
N ASP A 159 7.91 -4.02 8.33
CA ASP A 159 8.40 -5.14 9.16
C ASP A 159 8.68 -6.43 8.35
N THR A 160 7.85 -6.73 7.34
CA THR A 160 7.95 -7.97 6.53
C THR A 160 9.20 -8.09 5.65
N PHE A 161 10.17 -7.20 5.79
CA PHE A 161 11.42 -7.22 5.02
C PHE A 161 12.32 -8.40 5.39
N ASP A 162 12.31 -8.83 6.65
CA ASP A 162 13.19 -9.90 7.14
C ASP A 162 12.59 -11.32 6.99
N ASP A 163 11.54 -11.48 6.18
CA ASP A 163 10.98 -12.79 5.87
C ASP A 163 11.87 -13.50 4.82
N ASP A 164 13.04 -13.91 5.33
CA ASP A 164 14.09 -14.77 4.80
C ASP A 164 13.54 -16.01 4.05
N ALA A 165 12.24 -16.30 4.19
CA ALA A 165 11.49 -17.30 3.44
C ALA A 165 11.44 -17.07 1.92
N ARG A 166 11.46 -15.83 1.39
CA ARG A 166 11.40 -15.60 -0.07
C ARG A 166 12.76 -15.72 -0.76
N SER A 167 13.81 -15.17 -0.16
CA SER A 167 15.20 -15.34 -0.62
C SER A 167 15.59 -16.83 -0.58
N LYS A 168 15.26 -17.54 0.51
CA LYS A 168 15.50 -18.98 0.66
C LYS A 168 14.66 -19.84 -0.30
N ARG A 169 13.39 -19.49 -0.60
CA ARG A 169 12.59 -20.22 -1.60
C ARG A 169 13.15 -20.10 -3.01
N TRP A 170 13.66 -18.93 -3.39
CA TRP A 170 14.23 -18.74 -4.72
C TRP A 170 15.55 -19.49 -4.90
N ILE A 171 16.38 -19.52 -3.85
CA ILE A 171 17.63 -20.30 -3.82
C ILE A 171 17.33 -21.81 -3.78
N GLY A 172 16.26 -22.24 -3.10
CA GLY A 172 15.85 -23.64 -3.01
C GLY A 172 15.13 -24.21 -4.23
N SER A 173 14.55 -23.38 -5.10
CA SER A 173 13.79 -23.86 -6.28
C SER A 173 14.60 -23.96 -7.56
N THR A 174 15.86 -23.51 -7.56
CA THR A 174 16.78 -23.68 -8.70
C THR A 174 17.74 -24.82 -8.42
N ASP A 175 17.24 -26.06 -8.53
CA ASP A 175 18.07 -27.24 -8.66
C ASP A 175 18.66 -27.30 -10.09
N VAL A 176 19.35 -26.22 -10.46
CA VAL A 176 20.01 -26.07 -11.75
C VAL A 176 21.39 -26.67 -11.58
N LYS A 177 21.60 -27.86 -12.14
CA LYS A 177 22.94 -28.45 -12.30
C LYS A 177 23.90 -27.35 -12.75
N ALA A 178 24.88 -27.02 -11.90
CA ALA A 178 25.86 -26.00 -12.20
C ALA A 178 26.49 -26.29 -13.56
N ALA A 179 26.35 -25.37 -14.52
CA ALA A 179 26.99 -25.48 -15.82
C ALA A 179 28.51 -25.68 -15.63
N GLU A 180 29.15 -26.54 -16.43
CA GLU A 180 30.56 -26.92 -16.26
C GLU A 180 31.53 -25.73 -16.35
N THR A 181 31.11 -24.61 -16.93
CA THR A 181 31.80 -23.32 -16.95
C THR A 181 32.03 -22.73 -15.56
N LYS A 182 31.27 -23.13 -14.52
CA LYS A 182 31.48 -22.72 -13.11
C LYS A 182 32.71 -23.37 -12.45
N LYS A 183 33.58 -24.09 -13.16
CA LYS A 183 34.79 -24.71 -12.58
C LYS A 183 36.02 -23.79 -12.57
N ASP A 184 36.01 -22.69 -13.32
CA ASP A 184 37.08 -21.68 -13.30
C ASP A 184 37.06 -20.87 -11.98
N PRO A 185 38.15 -20.90 -11.18
CA PRO A 185 38.25 -20.15 -9.93
C PRO A 185 38.05 -18.63 -10.08
N GLU A 186 38.48 -18.03 -11.19
CA GLU A 186 38.32 -16.59 -11.42
C GLU A 186 36.85 -16.25 -11.72
N LEU A 187 36.19 -17.05 -12.56
CA LEU A 187 34.76 -16.88 -12.84
C LEU A 187 33.89 -17.11 -11.59
N LYS A 188 34.27 -18.04 -10.70
CA LYS A 188 33.59 -18.22 -9.40
C LYS A 188 33.71 -16.97 -8.53
N LYS A 189 34.88 -16.34 -8.51
CA LYS A 189 35.15 -15.13 -7.73
C LYS A 189 34.35 -13.95 -8.29
N GLU A 190 34.28 -13.79 -9.60
CA GLU A 190 33.47 -12.77 -10.28
C GLU A 190 31.98 -12.96 -9.99
N ILE A 191 31.44 -14.18 -10.14
CA ILE A 191 30.03 -14.49 -9.81
C ILE A 191 29.74 -14.22 -8.34
N ALA A 192 30.66 -14.57 -7.43
CA ALA A 192 30.48 -14.30 -6.00
C ALA A 192 30.45 -12.80 -5.70
N GLN A 193 31.31 -12.01 -6.37
CA GLN A 193 31.31 -10.55 -6.24
C GLN A 193 30.03 -9.91 -6.78
N GLU A 194 29.57 -10.33 -7.95
CA GLU A 194 28.32 -9.85 -8.54
C GLU A 194 27.11 -10.18 -7.65
N ALA A 195 27.05 -11.40 -7.11
CA ALA A 195 26.01 -11.81 -6.17
C ALA A 195 26.01 -10.94 -4.90
N LEU A 196 27.20 -10.63 -4.36
CA LEU A 196 27.36 -9.77 -3.19
C LEU A 196 26.91 -8.33 -3.47
N LEU A 197 27.28 -7.79 -4.63
CA LEU A 197 26.86 -6.45 -5.06
C LEU A 197 25.33 -6.39 -5.25
N LYS A 198 24.75 -7.41 -5.89
CA LYS A 198 23.30 -7.51 -6.07
C LYS A 198 22.56 -7.60 -4.74
N ALA A 199 23.06 -8.42 -3.80
CA ALA A 199 22.50 -8.53 -2.46
C ALA A 199 22.58 -7.19 -1.71
N LYS A 200 23.71 -6.48 -1.80
CA LYS A 200 23.86 -5.14 -1.22
C LYS A 200 22.86 -4.14 -1.80
N THR A 201 22.71 -4.11 -3.12
CA THR A 201 21.76 -3.20 -3.79
C THR A 201 20.32 -3.51 -3.41
N GLN A 202 19.96 -4.79 -3.34
CA GLN A 202 18.63 -5.22 -2.92
C GLN A 202 18.36 -4.82 -1.46
N TYR A 203 19.30 -5.09 -0.56
CA TYR A 203 19.16 -4.74 0.86
C TYR A 203 18.96 -3.23 1.07
N ARG A 204 19.71 -2.40 0.33
CA ARG A 204 19.53 -0.95 0.32
C ARG A 204 18.13 -0.56 -0.14
N HIS A 205 17.73 -1.05 -1.32
CA HIS A 205 16.42 -0.74 -1.90
C HIS A 205 15.30 -1.05 -0.89
N ASP A 206 15.37 -2.21 -0.26
CA ASP A 206 14.31 -2.65 0.64
C ASP A 206 14.33 -1.90 1.98
N THR A 207 15.52 -1.58 2.51
CA THR A 207 15.67 -0.67 3.67
C THR A 207 15.02 0.69 3.38
N GLU A 208 15.21 1.23 2.19
CA GLU A 208 14.56 2.46 1.74
C GLU A 208 13.03 2.29 1.60
N GLN A 209 12.54 1.14 1.14
CA GLN A 209 11.08 0.88 1.10
C GLN A 209 10.48 0.81 2.50
N SER A 210 11.13 0.12 3.46
CA SER A 210 10.66 0.06 4.85
C SER A 210 10.62 1.45 5.49
N TYR A 211 11.66 2.26 5.28
CA TYR A 211 11.68 3.67 5.68
C TYR A 211 10.45 4.43 5.15
N ARG A 212 10.18 4.35 3.84
CA ARG A 212 9.06 5.06 3.21
C ARG A 212 7.72 4.63 3.80
N HIS A 213 7.52 3.34 4.06
CA HIS A 213 6.29 2.85 4.69
C HIS A 213 6.12 3.36 6.12
N VAL A 214 7.19 3.47 6.91
CA VAL A 214 7.13 4.11 8.23
C VAL A 214 6.71 5.58 8.11
N MET A 215 7.29 6.33 7.18
CA MET A 215 6.95 7.74 6.95
C MET A 215 5.48 7.93 6.54
N VAL A 216 4.98 7.07 5.65
CA VAL A 216 3.56 7.07 5.26
C VAL A 216 2.68 6.76 6.46
N ALA A 217 3.00 5.72 7.24
CA ALA A 217 2.24 5.37 8.44
C ALA A 217 2.16 6.54 9.44
N GLN A 218 3.26 7.24 9.69
CA GLN A 218 3.29 8.43 10.54
C GLN A 218 2.33 9.52 10.04
N ALA A 219 2.21 9.73 8.73
CA ALA A 219 1.26 10.68 8.15
C ALA A 219 -0.20 10.29 8.43
N TYR A 220 -0.54 9.01 8.31
CA TYR A 220 -1.87 8.51 8.68
C TYR A 220 -2.17 8.71 10.17
N LEU A 221 -1.20 8.47 11.06
CA LEU A 221 -1.38 8.69 12.49
C LEU A 221 -1.55 10.18 12.82
N ALA A 222 -0.78 11.06 12.19
CA ALA A 222 -0.93 12.51 12.35
C ALA A 222 -2.31 12.99 11.88
N ALA A 223 -2.86 12.43 10.80
CA ALA A 223 -4.23 12.72 10.37
C ALA A 223 -5.28 12.16 11.36
N ALA A 224 -5.01 11.00 11.97
CA ALA A 224 -5.91 10.40 12.95
C ALA A 224 -6.03 11.26 14.22
N GLU A 225 -4.95 11.94 14.66
CA GLU A 225 -4.99 12.92 15.75
C GLU A 225 -5.78 14.19 15.43
N LYS A 226 -5.95 14.53 14.14
CA LYS A 226 -6.76 15.68 13.72
C LYS A 226 -8.25 15.36 13.74
N ASN A 227 -8.59 14.09 13.49
CA ASN A 227 -9.98 13.63 13.32
C ASN A 227 -10.65 13.19 14.62
N SER A 228 -9.90 12.99 15.71
CA SER A 228 -10.41 12.55 17.01
C SER A 228 -9.51 13.01 18.15
N ASP A 229 -9.95 12.79 19.39
CA ASP A 229 -9.19 13.14 20.60
C ASP A 229 -8.02 12.18 20.90
N ILE A 230 -7.61 11.33 19.95
CA ILE A 230 -6.42 10.48 20.14
C ILE A 230 -5.14 11.31 20.04
N LYS A 231 -4.15 10.91 20.84
CA LYS A 231 -2.80 11.47 20.82
C LYS A 231 -1.76 10.35 20.81
N PHE A 232 -0.75 10.54 19.99
CA PHE A 232 0.46 9.77 19.91
C PHE A 232 1.60 10.54 20.55
N ASP A 233 2.64 9.81 20.93
CA ASP A 233 3.90 10.38 21.35
C ASP A 233 4.48 11.21 20.18
N ALA A 234 4.84 12.46 20.44
CA ALA A 234 5.40 13.35 19.41
C ALA A 234 6.68 12.78 18.80
N ASP A 235 7.49 12.05 19.60
CA ASP A 235 8.70 11.39 19.10
C ASP A 235 8.38 10.24 18.14
N LEU A 236 7.19 9.65 18.24
CA LEU A 236 6.72 8.58 17.35
C LEU A 236 6.28 9.12 15.99
N LEU A 237 5.74 10.34 15.94
CA LEU A 237 5.31 11.01 14.71
C LEU A 237 6.41 11.83 14.06
N LYS A 238 7.52 12.08 14.76
CA LYS A 238 8.64 12.85 14.24
C LYS A 238 9.25 12.12 13.03
N PRO A 239 9.40 12.80 11.88
CA PRO A 239 10.11 12.23 10.74
C PRO A 239 11.58 12.00 11.08
N PHE A 240 12.20 11.05 10.40
CA PHE A 240 13.60 10.72 10.56
C PHE A 240 14.34 10.68 9.24
N ASP A 241 15.67 10.77 9.33
CA ASP A 241 16.52 10.94 8.17
C ASP A 241 16.54 9.66 7.33
N ALA A 242 16.43 9.83 6.01
CA ALA A 242 16.58 8.74 5.08
C ALA A 242 18.01 8.19 5.07
N LEU A 243 18.14 6.93 4.65
CA LEU A 243 19.43 6.28 4.45
C LEU A 243 20.29 7.07 3.44
N LYS A 244 21.53 7.39 3.80
CA LYS A 244 22.47 8.08 2.91
C LYS A 244 22.86 7.21 1.70
N ALA A 245 23.13 7.83 0.56
CA ALA A 245 23.40 7.11 -0.70
C ALA A 245 24.65 6.22 -0.65
N ASP A 246 25.65 6.61 0.13
CA ASP A 246 26.97 5.98 0.22
C ASP A 246 27.16 5.08 1.46
N THR A 247 26.10 4.88 2.26
CA THR A 247 26.13 4.02 3.46
C THR A 247 26.70 2.62 3.20
N SER A 248 27.60 2.19 4.08
CA SER A 248 28.18 0.84 4.06
C SER A 248 27.15 -0.22 4.48
N VAL A 249 27.43 -1.51 4.21
CA VAL A 249 26.49 -2.60 4.58
C VAL A 249 26.24 -2.64 6.09
N PHE A 250 27.30 -2.49 6.89
CA PHE A 250 27.20 -2.49 8.34
C PHE A 250 26.32 -1.34 8.85
N GLU A 251 26.53 -0.13 8.34
CA GLU A 251 25.72 1.03 8.70
C GLU A 251 24.27 0.92 8.21
N MET A 252 24.01 0.26 7.07
CA MET A 252 22.64 -0.04 6.63
C MET A 252 21.93 -0.97 7.61
N THR A 253 22.62 -2.01 8.10
CA THR A 253 22.07 -2.94 9.10
C THR A 253 21.80 -2.25 10.44
N SER A 254 22.73 -1.42 10.92
CA SER A 254 22.51 -0.62 12.12
C SER A 254 21.34 0.34 11.96
N TYR A 255 21.26 1.04 10.82
CA TYR A 255 20.12 1.93 10.52
C TYR A 255 18.79 1.18 10.52
N PHE A 256 18.73 -0.01 9.91
CA PHE A 256 17.49 -0.80 9.91
C PHE A 256 17.06 -1.18 11.34
N ALA A 257 17.96 -1.73 12.14
CA ALA A 257 17.64 -2.15 13.51
C ALA A 257 17.31 -0.95 14.43
N ASP A 258 18.17 0.06 14.45
CA ASP A 258 18.09 1.16 15.42
C ASP A 258 16.97 2.16 15.07
N GLU A 259 16.74 2.41 13.78
CA GLU A 259 15.81 3.44 13.31
C GLU A 259 14.48 2.86 12.79
N ILE A 260 14.51 1.78 12.00
CA ILE A 260 13.28 1.23 11.38
C ILE A 260 12.58 0.27 12.34
N GLU A 261 13.23 -0.81 12.77
CA GLU A 261 12.62 -1.86 13.60
C GLU A 261 12.13 -1.31 14.95
N SER A 262 12.94 -0.46 15.58
CA SER A 262 12.56 0.29 16.79
C SER A 262 11.27 1.10 16.61
N ARG A 263 11.13 1.83 15.48
CA ARG A 263 9.93 2.60 15.18
C ARG A 263 8.73 1.72 14.85
N VAL A 264 8.92 0.69 14.04
CA VAL A 264 7.89 -0.29 13.69
C VAL A 264 7.26 -0.87 14.95
N THR A 265 8.08 -1.33 15.90
CA THR A 265 7.62 -1.90 17.17
C THR A 265 6.78 -0.91 17.98
N ARG A 266 7.26 0.34 18.12
CA ARG A 266 6.54 1.41 18.83
C ARG A 266 5.23 1.78 18.14
N LEU A 267 5.24 1.88 16.81
CA LEU A 267 4.06 2.21 16.00
C LEU A 267 2.99 1.12 16.10
N LEU A 268 3.36 -0.15 15.95
CA LEU A 268 2.41 -1.28 16.09
C LEU A 268 1.76 -1.28 17.47
N THR A 269 2.54 -1.06 18.52
CA THR A 269 2.05 -1.02 19.91
C THR A 269 1.06 0.13 20.10
N ALA A 270 1.42 1.34 19.66
CA ALA A 270 0.57 2.52 19.78
C ALA A 270 -0.74 2.36 18.98
N ILE A 271 -0.66 1.87 17.74
CA ILE A 271 -1.82 1.63 16.88
C ILE A 271 -2.74 0.59 17.51
N ALA A 272 -2.22 -0.53 18.02
CA ALA A 272 -3.02 -1.58 18.64
C ALA A 272 -3.80 -1.07 19.86
N ALA A 273 -3.14 -0.26 20.71
CA ALA A 273 -3.77 0.35 21.88
C ALA A 273 -4.92 1.30 21.49
N GLN A 274 -4.67 2.21 20.54
CA GLN A 274 -5.69 3.18 20.08
C GLN A 274 -6.85 2.48 19.35
N ARG A 275 -6.56 1.50 18.50
CA ARG A 275 -7.57 0.72 17.78
C ARG A 275 -8.53 0.03 18.74
N LYS A 276 -8.01 -0.59 19.80
CA LYS A 276 -8.84 -1.27 20.81
C LYS A 276 -9.79 -0.28 21.49
N SER A 277 -9.26 0.86 21.96
CA SER A 277 -10.08 1.90 22.61
C SER A 277 -11.14 2.48 21.68
N LEU A 278 -10.83 2.62 20.39
CA LEU A 278 -11.74 3.21 19.40
C LEU A 278 -12.88 2.25 19.02
N ILE A 279 -12.60 0.94 18.89
CA ILE A 279 -13.62 -0.07 18.60
C ILE A 279 -14.69 -0.15 19.70
N GLU A 280 -14.31 0.07 20.96
CA GLU A 280 -15.26 0.11 22.09
C GLU A 280 -16.25 1.29 21.99
N LYS A 281 -15.93 2.32 21.19
CA LYS A 281 -16.76 3.51 20.96
C LYS A 281 -17.62 3.42 19.69
N LEU A 282 -17.53 2.32 18.93
CA LEU A 282 -18.15 2.13 17.61
C LEU A 282 -19.22 1.03 17.63
#